data_AF-A0A0Q8EBI6-F1
#
_entry.id   AF-A0A0Q8EBI6-F1
#
_cell.length_a   1.000
_cell.length_b   1.000
_cell.length_c   1.000
_cell.angle_alpha   90.00
_cell.angle_beta   90.00
_cell.angle_gamma   90.00
#
_symmetry.space_group_name_H-M   'P 1'
#
loop_
_entity.id
_entity.type
_entity.pdbx_description
1 polymer ?
#
loop_
_entity_poly.entity_id
_entity_poly.type
_entity_poly.pdbx_seq_one_letter_code
_entity_poly.pdbx_strand_id
1 'polypeptide(L)'
;MTGDSLGSPVDSAAVQTLSPLLLSDYAVGEQVDWLRLSRSWETDFPSDYVAFMSAYGAGGISDAFELLRPDESATEDSDGMTGETANARAVWPSSSLPTEGSSSPKSPVIAWGVTVGADVVCWLTGNENPDRWPVAVVSRDGFSRWTSYECGMVEFLRRVFSGELEACPFSDATLWGTGAQKFVHWKEERRLLESGVDPWTGEPDPLAGVGFD
;
A
#
# COMPACT_ATOMS: atom_id res chain seq x y z
N MET A 1 -32.20 21.93 -11.48
CA MET A 1 -32.10 20.67 -10.71
C MET A 1 -31.52 19.62 -11.63
N THR A 2 -30.21 19.46 -11.58
CA THR A 2 -29.50 18.32 -12.16
C THR A 2 -28.51 17.95 -11.08
N GLY A 3 -28.94 17.01 -10.23
CA GLY A 3 -28.06 16.39 -9.26
C GLY A 3 -27.11 15.50 -10.03
N ASP A 4 -25.85 15.91 -10.09
CA ASP A 4 -24.76 15.06 -10.53
C ASP A 4 -24.60 14.00 -9.42
N SER A 5 -25.13 12.81 -9.66
CA SER A 5 -24.85 11.65 -8.82
C SER A 5 -23.46 11.17 -9.18
N LEU A 6 -22.45 11.83 -8.62
CA LEU A 6 -21.14 11.23 -8.44
C LEU A 6 -21.37 9.95 -7.63
N GLY A 7 -21.30 8.79 -8.29
CA GLY A 7 -21.27 7.50 -7.62
C GLY A 7 -20.22 7.56 -6.52
N SER A 8 -20.57 7.10 -5.32
CA SER A 8 -19.60 7.12 -4.22
C SER A 8 -18.34 6.34 -4.64
N PRO A 9 -17.12 6.84 -4.35
CA PRO A 9 -15.87 6.14 -4.70
C PRO A 9 -15.75 4.72 -4.12
N VAL A 10 -16.65 4.36 -3.19
CA VAL A 10 -16.84 3.04 -2.59
C VAL A 10 -17.45 2.01 -3.58
N ASP A 11 -18.07 2.45 -4.69
CA ASP A 11 -18.70 1.57 -5.70
C ASP A 11 -17.73 1.07 -6.78
N SER A 12 -16.42 1.28 -6.65
CA SER A 12 -15.45 0.77 -7.62
C SER A 12 -15.50 -0.77 -7.68
N ALA A 13 -15.69 -1.33 -8.88
CA ALA A 13 -15.76 -2.77 -9.09
C ALA A 13 -14.53 -3.51 -8.55
N ALA A 14 -13.34 -2.87 -8.60
CA ALA A 14 -12.13 -3.44 -8.03
C ALA A 14 -12.28 -3.66 -6.52
N VAL A 15 -12.70 -2.63 -5.77
CA VAL A 15 -12.88 -2.71 -4.31
C VAL A 15 -13.95 -3.75 -3.95
N GLN A 16 -15.02 -3.85 -4.74
CA GLN A 16 -16.05 -4.87 -4.55
C GLN A 16 -15.53 -6.31 -4.71
N THR A 17 -14.51 -6.54 -5.55
CA THR A 17 -13.91 -7.88 -5.69
C THR A 17 -12.98 -8.25 -4.53
N LEU A 18 -12.41 -7.25 -3.86
CA LEU A 18 -11.53 -7.46 -2.70
C LEU A 18 -12.31 -7.56 -1.39
N SER A 19 -13.47 -6.91 -1.28
CA SER A 19 -14.23 -6.85 -0.03
C SER A 19 -14.56 -8.20 0.62
N PRO A 20 -14.82 -9.32 -0.10
CA PRO A 20 -15.03 -10.62 0.53
C PRO A 20 -13.77 -11.20 1.18
N LEU A 21 -12.59 -10.72 0.77
CA LEU A 21 -11.28 -11.15 1.27
C LEU A 21 -10.66 -10.15 2.25
N LEU A 22 -11.29 -8.99 2.50
CA LEU A 22 -10.78 -7.97 3.40
C LEU A 22 -11.86 -7.52 4.39
N LEU A 23 -11.87 -8.18 5.53
CA LEU A 23 -12.81 -7.95 6.63
C LEU A 23 -12.37 -6.74 7.43
N SER A 24 -13.28 -5.81 7.66
CA SER A 24 -13.03 -4.65 8.50
C SER A 24 -14.26 -4.34 9.34
N ASP A 25 -14.06 -4.25 10.66
CA ASP A 25 -15.11 -3.83 11.58
C ASP A 25 -15.23 -2.30 11.64
N TYR A 26 -14.20 -1.57 11.17
CA TYR A 26 -14.06 -0.11 11.30
C TYR A 26 -13.37 0.54 10.09
N ALA A 27 -13.77 0.17 8.88
CA ALA A 27 -13.35 0.87 7.67
C ALA A 27 -14.06 2.23 7.60
N VAL A 28 -13.33 3.29 7.95
CA VAL A 28 -13.84 4.68 7.90
C VAL A 28 -13.41 5.43 6.64
N GLY A 29 -12.54 4.83 5.83
CA GLY A 29 -11.90 5.47 4.68
C GLY A 29 -10.94 6.58 5.09
N GLU A 30 -10.22 7.12 4.10
CA GLU A 30 -9.36 8.29 4.26
C GLU A 30 -9.83 9.41 3.32
N GLN A 31 -9.93 10.63 3.85
CA GLN A 31 -10.19 11.81 3.03
C GLN A 31 -8.87 12.37 2.54
N VAL A 32 -8.51 12.04 1.31
CA VAL A 32 -7.24 12.41 0.69
C VAL A 32 -7.47 13.51 -0.35
N ASP A 33 -6.67 14.58 -0.30
CA ASP A 33 -6.62 15.58 -1.35
C ASP A 33 -5.75 15.08 -2.52
N TRP A 34 -6.37 14.29 -3.40
CA TRP A 34 -5.70 13.70 -4.56
C TRP A 34 -5.11 14.74 -5.50
N LEU A 35 -5.74 15.90 -5.65
CA LEU A 35 -5.21 16.96 -6.51
C LEU A 35 -3.89 17.51 -5.96
N ARG A 36 -3.78 17.67 -4.64
CA ARG A 36 -2.55 18.08 -3.98
C ARG A 36 -1.46 17.02 -4.11
N LEU A 37 -1.81 15.75 -3.89
CA LEU A 37 -0.85 14.65 -4.04
C LEU A 37 -0.36 14.52 -5.47
N SER A 38 -1.24 14.56 -6.48
CA SER A 38 -0.82 14.45 -7.88
C SER A 38 0.15 15.55 -8.28
N ARG A 39 -0.02 16.76 -7.73
CA ARG A 39 0.91 17.88 -7.95
C ARG A 39 2.26 17.66 -7.27
N SER A 40 2.25 17.15 -6.03
CA SER A 40 3.49 16.87 -5.29
C SER A 40 4.30 15.77 -5.98
N TRP A 41 3.64 14.68 -6.34
CA TRP A 41 4.25 13.52 -6.97
C TRP A 41 4.52 13.71 -8.46
N GLU A 42 4.02 14.80 -9.06
CA GLU A 42 4.06 15.09 -10.50
C GLU A 42 3.45 13.96 -11.35
N THR A 43 2.51 13.22 -10.78
CA THR A 43 1.85 12.09 -11.42
C THR A 43 0.52 11.79 -10.75
N ASP A 44 -0.43 11.23 -11.49
CA ASP A 44 -1.70 10.77 -10.93
C ASP A 44 -1.54 9.39 -10.27
N PHE A 45 -2.57 8.93 -9.55
CA PHE A 45 -2.57 7.64 -8.86
C PHE A 45 -3.53 6.65 -9.52
N PRO A 46 -3.26 5.34 -9.43
CA PRO A 46 -4.18 4.32 -9.91
C PRO A 46 -5.58 4.47 -9.31
N SER A 47 -6.62 4.33 -10.14
CA SER A 47 -8.00 4.51 -9.71
C SER A 47 -8.45 3.48 -8.67
N ASP A 48 -7.89 2.28 -8.71
CA ASP A 48 -8.16 1.22 -7.73
C ASP A 48 -7.60 1.56 -6.34
N TYR A 49 -6.44 2.20 -6.28
CA TYR A 49 -5.86 2.74 -5.05
C TYR A 49 -6.68 3.88 -4.47
N VAL A 50 -7.09 4.85 -5.30
CA VAL A 50 -7.94 5.97 -4.88
C VAL A 50 -9.26 5.47 -4.28
N ALA A 51 -9.86 4.46 -4.92
CA ALA A 51 -11.08 3.82 -4.43
C ALA A 51 -10.83 3.03 -3.13
N PHE A 52 -9.73 2.28 -3.03
CA PHE A 52 -9.35 1.56 -1.81
C PHE A 52 -9.18 2.52 -0.63
N MET A 53 -8.45 3.63 -0.82
CA MET A 53 -8.24 4.64 0.20
C MET A 53 -9.56 5.30 0.63
N SER A 54 -10.49 5.50 -0.30
CA SER A 54 -11.80 6.05 0.01
C SER A 54 -12.67 5.07 0.82
N ALA A 55 -12.52 3.76 0.61
CA ALA A 55 -13.32 2.72 1.26
C ALA A 55 -12.74 2.27 2.61
N TYR A 56 -11.43 1.99 2.64
CA TYR A 56 -10.73 1.41 3.79
C TYR A 56 -9.82 2.45 4.45
N GLY A 57 -9.04 3.17 3.66
CA GLY A 57 -7.97 4.07 4.13
C GLY A 57 -6.64 3.34 4.28
N ALA A 58 -5.70 3.98 4.99
CA ALA A 58 -4.40 3.40 5.33
C ALA A 58 -4.47 2.57 6.62
N GLY A 59 -3.50 1.70 6.84
CA GLY A 59 -3.40 0.84 8.03
C GLY A 59 -3.03 -0.60 7.71
N GLY A 60 -3.05 -1.42 8.75
CA GLY A 60 -2.54 -2.78 8.67
C GLY A 60 -3.54 -3.82 8.15
N ILE A 61 -2.99 -4.91 7.61
CA ILE A 61 -3.67 -6.13 7.20
C ILE A 61 -3.03 -7.31 7.94
N SER A 62 -3.84 -7.96 8.79
CA SER A 62 -3.51 -9.18 9.51
C SER A 62 -2.14 -9.17 10.22
N ASP A 63 -1.73 -8.01 10.77
CA ASP A 63 -0.42 -7.78 11.42
C ASP A 63 0.82 -8.09 10.54
N ALA A 64 0.61 -8.24 9.24
CA ALA A 64 1.64 -8.75 8.32
C ALA A 64 1.98 -7.76 7.20
N PHE A 65 1.11 -6.77 6.97
CA PHE A 65 1.28 -5.82 5.89
C PHE A 65 0.66 -4.48 6.23
N GLU A 66 1.36 -3.39 5.97
CA GLU A 66 0.91 -2.03 6.20
C GLU A 66 0.61 -1.36 4.85
N LEU A 67 -0.61 -0.81 4.70
CA LEU A 67 -0.90 0.17 3.65
C LEU A 67 -0.43 1.54 4.10
N LEU A 68 0.55 2.06 3.36
CA LEU A 68 1.19 3.33 3.68
C LEU A 68 0.21 4.49 3.55
N ARG A 69 0.31 5.43 4.49
CA ARG A 69 -0.40 6.70 4.41
C ARG A 69 0.11 7.47 3.19
N PRO A 70 -0.78 7.99 2.33
CA PRO A 70 -0.38 8.83 1.23
C PRO A 70 -0.02 10.21 1.77
N ASP A 71 1.18 10.66 1.45
CA ASP A 71 1.70 11.96 1.86
C ASP A 71 2.41 12.66 0.70
N GLU A 72 2.74 13.94 0.89
CA GLU A 72 3.42 14.74 -0.13
C GLU A 72 4.88 14.33 -0.24
N SER A 73 5.38 14.14 -1.46
CA SER A 73 6.73 13.67 -1.80
C SER A 73 7.92 14.49 -1.26
N ALA A 74 7.67 15.57 -0.50
CA ALA A 74 8.68 16.48 0.06
C ALA A 74 8.84 16.34 1.58
N THR A 75 8.14 15.40 2.22
CA THR A 75 8.26 15.11 3.65
C THR A 75 9.48 14.24 3.92
N GLU A 76 10.63 14.89 4.18
CA GLU A 76 11.78 14.22 4.78
C GLU A 76 11.37 13.68 6.16
N ASP A 77 11.74 12.43 6.48
CA ASP A 77 11.38 11.69 7.71
C ASP A 77 9.92 11.21 7.83
N SER A 78 9.23 10.99 6.72
CA SER A 78 7.92 10.32 6.73
C SER A 78 8.02 8.81 6.94
N ASP A 79 7.15 8.26 7.80
CA ASP A 79 6.88 6.82 7.92
C ASP A 79 5.88 6.30 6.88
N GLY A 80 5.44 7.17 5.95
CA GLY A 80 4.44 6.90 4.94
C GLY A 80 5.01 6.65 3.54
N MET A 81 4.17 6.90 2.54
CA MET A 81 4.46 6.67 1.12
C MET A 81 5.77 7.33 0.65
N THR A 82 6.07 8.55 1.09
CA THR A 82 7.28 9.29 0.70
C THR A 82 8.55 8.62 1.21
N GLY A 83 8.58 8.22 2.49
CA GLY A 83 9.73 7.57 3.11
C GLY A 83 10.05 6.23 2.46
N GLU A 84 9.04 5.38 2.30
CA GLU A 84 9.25 4.06 1.70
C GLU A 84 9.53 4.14 0.19
N THR A 85 9.02 5.17 -0.48
CA THR A 85 9.44 5.44 -1.85
C THR A 85 10.92 5.81 -1.90
N ALA A 86 11.42 6.64 -0.98
CA ALA A 86 12.85 6.94 -0.91
C ALA A 86 13.69 5.68 -0.65
N ASN A 87 13.24 4.80 0.25
CA ASN A 87 13.88 3.51 0.53
C ASN A 87 13.94 2.63 -0.72
N ALA A 88 12.81 2.44 -1.42
CA ALA A 88 12.74 1.65 -2.65
C ALA A 88 13.62 2.23 -3.76
N ARG A 89 13.67 3.56 -3.90
CA ARG A 89 14.53 4.24 -4.90
C ARG A 89 16.01 4.08 -4.59
N ALA A 90 16.41 4.05 -3.31
CA ALA A 90 17.80 3.88 -2.90
C ALA A 90 18.38 2.52 -3.29
N VAL A 91 17.53 1.48 -3.36
CA VAL A 91 17.90 0.12 -3.77
C VAL A 91 17.51 -0.20 -5.22
N TRP A 92 17.06 0.80 -6.00
CA TRP A 92 16.66 0.62 -7.39
C TRP A 92 17.87 0.21 -8.25
N PRO A 93 17.78 -0.84 -9.10
CA PRO A 93 18.93 -1.34 -9.83
C PRO A 93 19.47 -0.30 -10.82
N SER A 94 20.77 0.00 -10.73
CA SER A 94 21.42 0.98 -11.60
C SER A 94 21.42 0.57 -13.08
N SER A 95 21.28 -0.72 -13.39
CA SER A 95 21.18 -1.25 -14.76
C SER A 95 19.87 -0.89 -15.48
N SER A 96 18.90 -0.29 -14.76
CA SER A 96 17.61 0.18 -15.30
C SER A 96 17.62 1.67 -15.64
N LEU A 97 18.76 2.37 -15.45
CA LEU A 97 18.91 3.78 -15.81
C LEU A 97 19.11 3.93 -17.32
N PRO A 98 18.41 4.85 -18.00
CA PRO A 98 18.62 5.09 -19.42
C PRO A 98 20.00 5.67 -19.70
N THR A 99 20.52 5.32 -20.87
CA THR A 99 21.78 5.80 -21.46
C THR A 99 21.91 7.32 -21.42
N GLU A 100 23.14 7.80 -21.23
CA GLU A 100 23.51 9.21 -21.14
C GLU A 100 22.80 10.10 -22.19
N GLY A 101 22.12 11.15 -21.72
CA GLY A 101 21.40 12.12 -22.55
C GLY A 101 19.91 12.31 -22.17
N SER A 102 19.36 11.42 -21.34
CA SER A 102 18.06 11.63 -20.71
C SER A 102 18.22 12.50 -19.46
N SER A 103 17.45 13.58 -19.35
CA SER A 103 17.25 14.31 -18.09
C SER A 103 16.86 13.27 -17.03
N SER A 104 17.74 12.99 -16.07
CA SER A 104 17.66 11.88 -15.11
C SER A 104 16.22 11.48 -14.82
N PRO A 105 15.72 10.32 -15.28
CA PRO A 105 14.40 9.91 -14.89
C PRO A 105 14.46 9.64 -13.39
N LYS A 106 13.60 10.32 -12.63
CA LYS A 106 13.27 9.91 -11.26
C LYS A 106 13.05 8.39 -11.30
N SER A 107 13.69 7.64 -10.41
CA SER A 107 13.49 6.18 -10.33
C SER A 107 11.99 5.88 -10.38
N PRO A 108 11.52 5.02 -11.29
CA PRO A 108 10.12 4.94 -11.71
C PRO A 108 9.30 4.12 -10.70
N VAL A 109 9.38 4.48 -9.42
CA VAL A 109 8.68 3.80 -8.34
C VAL A 109 8.04 4.77 -7.37
N ILE A 110 6.89 4.34 -6.88
CA ILE A 110 6.18 4.90 -5.73
C ILE A 110 5.75 3.72 -4.86
N ALA A 111 6.19 3.71 -3.60
CA ALA A 111 5.81 2.70 -2.61
C ALA A 111 4.39 2.94 -2.10
N TRP A 112 3.66 1.88 -1.79
CA TRP A 112 2.30 1.97 -1.25
C TRP A 112 2.03 0.96 -0.13
N GLY A 113 2.91 -0.01 0.06
CA GLY A 113 2.79 -0.97 1.15
C GLY A 113 4.13 -1.54 1.57
N VAL A 114 4.18 -2.07 2.80
CA VAL A 114 5.34 -2.78 3.34
C VAL A 114 4.88 -4.03 4.09
N THR A 115 5.64 -5.12 3.97
CA THR A 115 5.40 -6.34 4.76
C THR A 115 6.15 -6.28 6.08
N VAL A 116 5.74 -7.11 7.06
CA VAL A 116 6.52 -7.38 8.29
C VAL A 116 7.90 -7.95 8.00
N GLY A 117 8.07 -8.66 6.87
CA GLY A 117 9.35 -9.09 6.32
C GLY A 117 10.24 -7.96 5.78
N ALA A 118 9.77 -6.72 5.84
CA ALA A 118 10.37 -5.51 5.26
C ALA A 118 10.55 -5.60 3.73
N ASP A 119 9.66 -6.32 3.05
CA ASP A 119 9.50 -6.18 1.61
C ASP A 119 8.73 -4.88 1.34
N VAL A 120 9.22 -4.07 0.40
CA VAL A 120 8.53 -2.85 -0.04
C VAL A 120 7.73 -3.18 -1.29
N VAL A 121 6.46 -2.77 -1.32
CA VAL A 121 5.58 -2.95 -2.46
C VAL A 121 5.35 -1.60 -3.13
N CYS A 122 5.63 -1.54 -4.41
CA CYS A 122 5.62 -0.32 -5.21
C CYS A 122 4.75 -0.46 -6.46
N TRP A 123 4.40 0.67 -7.06
CA TRP A 123 4.04 0.73 -8.48
C TRP A 123 5.26 1.06 -9.32
N LEU A 124 5.34 0.50 -10.54
CA LEU A 124 6.29 0.97 -11.55
C LEU A 124 5.65 2.08 -12.39
N THR A 125 6.07 3.32 -12.18
CA THR A 125 5.47 4.52 -12.77
C THR A 125 5.95 4.82 -14.20
N GLY A 126 6.32 3.78 -14.95
CA GLY A 126 6.87 3.91 -16.30
C GLY A 126 5.82 4.17 -17.38
N ASN A 127 4.54 3.91 -17.09
CA ASN A 127 3.44 4.19 -18.02
C ASN A 127 2.86 5.59 -17.77
N GLU A 128 2.40 6.28 -18.82
CA GLU A 128 1.70 7.56 -18.67
C GLU A 128 0.33 7.41 -17.99
N ASN A 129 -0.31 6.24 -18.12
CA ASN A 129 -1.56 5.93 -17.46
C ASN A 129 -1.31 5.19 -16.13
N PRO A 130 -1.65 5.77 -14.97
CA PRO A 130 -1.48 5.13 -13.66
C PRO A 130 -2.24 3.81 -13.50
N ASP A 131 -3.40 3.65 -14.14
CA ASP A 131 -4.18 2.40 -14.10
C ASP A 131 -3.45 1.22 -14.77
N ARG A 132 -2.34 1.47 -15.46
CA ARG A 132 -1.49 0.47 -16.11
C ARG A 132 -0.15 0.29 -15.42
N TRP A 133 0.05 0.87 -14.23
CA TRP A 133 1.26 0.64 -13.48
C TRP A 133 1.26 -0.76 -12.87
N PRO A 134 2.24 -1.61 -13.20
CA PRO A 134 2.36 -2.90 -12.56
C PRO A 134 2.83 -2.72 -11.12
N VAL A 135 2.45 -3.67 -10.27
CA VAL A 135 2.98 -3.78 -8.91
C VAL A 135 4.37 -4.41 -8.97
N ALA A 136 5.31 -3.89 -8.19
CA ALA A 136 6.62 -4.50 -7.97
C ALA A 136 6.83 -4.76 -6.48
N VAL A 137 7.41 -5.91 -6.15
CA VAL A 137 7.87 -6.22 -4.80
C VAL A 137 9.39 -6.16 -4.75
N VAL A 138 9.89 -5.46 -3.74
CA VAL A 138 11.30 -5.24 -3.45
C VAL A 138 11.64 -5.96 -2.16
N SER A 139 12.30 -7.10 -2.26
CA SER A 139 12.73 -7.82 -1.07
C SER A 139 13.81 -7.06 -0.31
N ARG A 140 13.73 -7.10 1.03
CA ARG A 140 14.70 -6.45 1.93
C ARG A 140 16.14 -6.85 1.66
N ASP A 141 16.36 -8.08 1.16
CA ASP A 141 17.69 -8.61 0.91
C ASP A 141 18.43 -7.85 -0.21
N GLY A 142 17.78 -6.97 -0.98
CA GLY A 142 18.38 -5.98 -1.89
C GLY A 142 19.21 -6.55 -3.05
N PHE A 143 19.47 -7.86 -3.06
CA PHE A 143 20.43 -8.52 -3.93
C PHE A 143 19.79 -9.49 -4.91
N SER A 144 18.48 -9.79 -4.84
CA SER A 144 17.97 -10.89 -5.67
C SER A 144 16.62 -10.78 -6.37
N ARG A 145 15.57 -10.08 -5.92
CA ARG A 145 14.31 -10.11 -6.70
C ARG A 145 13.49 -8.83 -6.61
N TRP A 146 13.66 -7.98 -7.62
CA TRP A 146 12.54 -7.17 -8.09
C TRP A 146 11.61 -8.10 -8.87
N THR A 147 10.40 -8.31 -8.35
CA THR A 147 9.39 -9.11 -9.06
C THR A 147 8.22 -8.21 -9.40
N SER A 148 7.91 -8.11 -10.70
CA SER A 148 6.78 -7.32 -11.19
C SER A 148 5.57 -8.19 -11.49
N TYR A 149 4.39 -7.62 -11.25
CA TYR A 149 3.09 -8.23 -11.45
C TYR A 149 2.25 -7.28 -12.29
N GLU A 150 1.83 -7.73 -13.47
CA GLU A 150 1.06 -6.95 -14.45
C GLU A 150 -0.42 -6.80 -14.03
N CYS A 151 -0.63 -6.16 -12.87
CA CYS A 151 -1.94 -5.83 -12.32
C CYS A 151 -1.84 -4.63 -11.38
N GLY A 152 -2.98 -3.96 -11.15
CA GLY A 152 -3.12 -2.90 -10.15
C GLY A 152 -3.05 -3.42 -8.71
N MET A 153 -3.08 -2.49 -7.75
CA MET A 153 -2.93 -2.79 -6.33
C MET A 153 -4.01 -3.76 -5.82
N VAL A 154 -5.28 -3.49 -6.14
CA VAL A 154 -6.40 -4.24 -5.58
C VAL A 154 -6.42 -5.67 -6.09
N GLU A 155 -6.16 -5.85 -7.39
CA GLU A 155 -6.06 -7.19 -8.00
C GLU A 155 -4.84 -7.95 -7.46
N PHE A 156 -3.71 -7.26 -7.22
CA PHE A 156 -2.54 -7.86 -6.61
C PHE A 156 -2.86 -8.41 -5.21
N LEU A 157 -3.45 -7.61 -4.33
CA LEU A 157 -3.86 -8.04 -2.98
C LEU A 157 -4.85 -9.21 -3.06
N ARG A 158 -5.84 -9.14 -3.94
CA ARG A 158 -6.81 -10.22 -4.15
C ARG A 158 -6.12 -11.54 -4.49
N ARG A 159 -5.16 -11.53 -5.43
CA ARG A 159 -4.41 -12.73 -5.84
C ARG A 159 -3.45 -13.23 -4.77
N VAL A 160 -2.87 -12.35 -3.96
CA VAL A 160 -2.06 -12.74 -2.80
C VAL A 160 -2.93 -13.52 -1.83
N PHE A 161 -4.06 -12.94 -1.41
CA PHE A 161 -4.94 -13.52 -0.38
C PHE A 161 -5.58 -14.83 -0.84
N SER A 162 -5.95 -14.94 -2.12
CA SER A 162 -6.51 -16.17 -2.69
C SER A 162 -5.47 -17.21 -3.11
N GLY A 163 -4.19 -16.84 -3.15
CA GLY A 163 -3.11 -17.75 -3.55
C GLY A 163 -3.05 -18.01 -5.06
N GLU A 164 -3.57 -17.11 -5.89
CA GLU A 164 -3.65 -17.24 -7.35
C GLU A 164 -2.34 -16.89 -8.09
N LEU A 165 -1.35 -16.33 -7.39
CA LEU A 165 -0.02 -16.09 -7.95
C LEU A 165 0.78 -17.40 -8.11
N GLU A 166 1.70 -17.44 -9.08
CA GLU A 166 2.54 -18.62 -9.34
C GLU A 166 3.42 -19.01 -8.14
N ALA A 167 3.81 -18.03 -7.33
CA ALA A 167 4.61 -18.20 -6.11
C ALA A 167 4.30 -17.09 -5.09
N CYS A 168 4.79 -17.24 -3.86
CA CYS A 168 4.69 -16.21 -2.82
C CYS A 168 5.37 -14.94 -3.31
N PRO A 169 4.69 -13.78 -3.31
CA PRO A 169 5.33 -12.55 -3.71
C PRO A 169 6.24 -11.96 -2.63
N PHE A 170 6.12 -12.41 -1.37
CA PHE A 170 6.80 -11.82 -0.21
C PHE A 170 7.84 -12.77 0.40
N SER A 171 8.64 -12.23 1.31
CA SER A 171 9.67 -12.98 2.05
C SER A 171 9.07 -14.00 3.03
N ASP A 172 7.82 -13.83 3.44
CA ASP A 172 7.06 -14.77 4.25
C ASP A 172 5.65 -15.03 3.68
N ALA A 173 5.04 -16.16 4.06
CA ALA A 173 3.79 -16.63 3.49
C ALA A 173 2.54 -16.25 4.31
N THR A 174 2.65 -15.33 5.29
CA THR A 174 1.56 -15.04 6.24
C THR A 174 0.26 -14.63 5.55
N LEU A 175 0.35 -13.90 4.44
CA LEU A 175 -0.82 -13.45 3.67
C LEU A 175 -1.15 -14.32 2.45
N TRP A 176 -0.27 -15.24 2.06
CA TRP A 176 -0.40 -15.93 0.77
C TRP A 176 -1.35 -17.12 0.86
N GLY A 177 -2.48 -17.05 0.15
CA GLY A 177 -3.45 -18.14 0.08
C GLY A 177 -4.18 -18.41 1.40
N THR A 178 -4.17 -17.47 2.33
CA THR A 178 -4.81 -17.61 3.66
C THR A 178 -6.26 -17.14 3.66
N GLY A 179 -6.79 -16.66 2.52
CA GLY A 179 -8.19 -16.30 2.36
C GLY A 179 -8.49 -14.90 2.91
N ALA A 180 -9.58 -14.79 3.67
CA ALA A 180 -10.03 -13.51 4.19
C ALA A 180 -9.06 -12.95 5.24
N GLN A 181 -8.66 -11.69 5.06
CA GLN A 181 -7.75 -10.95 5.92
C GLN A 181 -8.50 -9.94 6.77
N LYS A 182 -7.95 -9.62 7.95
CA LYS A 182 -8.48 -8.55 8.81
C LYS A 182 -7.76 -7.25 8.46
N PHE A 183 -8.50 -6.19 8.18
CA PHE A 183 -7.98 -4.84 8.02
C PHE A 183 -8.29 -4.02 9.29
N VAL A 184 -7.29 -3.28 9.76
CA VAL A 184 -7.44 -2.32 10.85
C VAL A 184 -6.93 -0.97 10.37
N HIS A 185 -7.81 0.03 10.38
CA HIS A 185 -7.43 1.39 10.00
C HIS A 185 -6.45 1.98 11.02
N TRP A 186 -5.41 2.70 10.58
CA TRP A 186 -4.33 3.19 11.45
C TRP A 186 -4.79 4.01 12.66
N LYS A 187 -5.85 4.83 12.52
CA LYS A 187 -6.44 5.60 13.64
C LYS A 187 -7.04 4.67 14.71
N GLU A 188 -7.66 3.58 14.27
CA GLU A 188 -8.29 2.62 15.18
C GLU A 188 -7.25 1.73 15.84
N GLU A 189 -6.25 1.28 15.08
CA GLU A 189 -5.10 0.55 15.62
C GLU A 189 -4.43 1.34 16.75
N ARG A 190 -4.11 2.61 16.49
CA ARG A 190 -3.54 3.50 17.48
C ARG A 190 -4.45 3.68 18.70
N ARG A 191 -5.77 3.82 18.50
CA ARG A 191 -6.74 3.95 19.60
C ARG A 191 -6.76 2.70 20.49
N LEU A 192 -6.70 1.51 19.88
CA LEU A 192 -6.70 0.23 20.59
C LEU A 192 -5.41 0.08 21.41
N LEU A 193 -4.25 0.33 20.80
CA LEU A 193 -2.96 0.30 21.48
C LEU A 193 -2.89 1.31 22.65
N GLU A 194 -3.34 2.55 22.45
CA GLU A 194 -3.42 3.57 23.52
C GLU A 194 -4.35 3.15 24.67
N SER A 195 -5.35 2.30 24.39
CA SER A 195 -6.24 1.72 25.40
C SER A 195 -5.73 0.41 26.01
N GLY A 196 -4.56 -0.05 25.59
CA GLY A 196 -3.94 -1.30 26.00
C GLY A 196 -4.65 -2.55 25.50
N VAL A 197 -5.22 -2.48 24.30
CA VAL A 197 -5.89 -3.58 23.61
C VAL A 197 -5.11 -3.87 22.33
N ASP A 198 -4.79 -5.14 22.11
CA ASP A 198 -4.17 -5.63 20.90
C ASP A 198 -5.17 -5.46 19.72
N PRO A 199 -4.81 -4.74 18.65
CA PRO A 199 -5.70 -4.43 17.54
C PRO A 199 -6.09 -5.66 16.71
N TRP A 200 -5.27 -6.71 16.72
CA TRP A 200 -5.43 -7.92 15.93
C TRP A 200 -6.24 -8.96 16.68
N THR A 201 -5.97 -9.15 17.98
CA THR A 201 -6.62 -10.17 18.81
C THR A 201 -7.81 -9.64 19.61
N GLY A 202 -7.84 -8.35 19.94
CA GLY A 202 -8.84 -7.74 20.83
C GLY A 202 -8.61 -8.05 22.32
N GLU A 203 -7.55 -8.77 22.66
CA GLU A 203 -7.14 -9.07 24.02
C GLU A 203 -6.33 -7.91 24.62
N PRO A 204 -6.17 -7.84 25.96
CA PRO A 204 -5.26 -6.87 26.57
C PRO A 204 -3.85 -7.04 26.00
N ASP A 205 -3.27 -5.95 25.49
CA ASP A 205 -1.90 -5.95 25.00
C ASP A 205 -0.95 -6.08 26.20
N PRO A 206 -0.18 -7.17 26.33
CA PRO A 206 0.73 -7.36 27.45
C PRO A 206 1.88 -6.35 27.47
N LEU A 207 2.10 -5.60 26.39
CA LEU A 207 3.10 -4.54 26.25
C LEU A 207 2.52 -3.14 26.45
N ALA A 208 1.21 -3.01 26.71
CA ALA A 208 0.58 -1.74 26.99
C ALA A 208 1.13 -1.10 28.29
N GLY A 209 1.78 0.06 28.16
CA GLY A 209 2.30 0.83 29.30
C GLY A 209 3.66 0.37 29.82
N VAL A 210 4.36 -0.52 29.11
CA VAL A 210 5.76 -0.82 29.41
C VAL A 210 6.61 0.31 28.82
N GLY A 211 6.97 1.28 29.66
CA GLY A 211 8.00 2.25 29.29
C GLY A 211 9.32 1.53 29.11
N PHE A 212 9.91 1.60 27.92
CA PHE A 212 11.32 1.28 27.75
C PHE A 212 12.11 2.44 28.37
N ASP A 213 12.53 2.25 29.63
CA ASP A 213 13.45 3.15 30.35
C ASP A 213 14.87 3.08 29.77
#